data_AF-A0A530YMI1-F1
#
_entry.id   AF-A0A530YMI1-F1
#
_cell.length_a   1.000
_cell.length_b   1.000
_cell.length_c   1.000
_cell.angle_alpha   90.00
_cell.angle_beta   90.00
_cell.angle_gamma   90.00
#
_symmetry.space_group_name_H-M   'P 1'
#
loop_
_entity.id
_entity.type
_entity.pdbx_description
1 polymer ?
#
loop_
_entity_poly.entity_id
_entity_poly.type
_entity_poly.pdbx_seq_one_letter_code
_entity_poly.pdbx_strand_id
1 'polypeptide(L)'
;MASADMKRHAEHFLRVATEIPQCQRCGLIAVGDDVATLFLDLAVEMPTHWHAKGTAPNGVLPVERVEVLLGADYPWRCPTFTLRKGFPRNLHHLTPGSENVCPT
;
A
#
# COMPACT_ATOMS: atom_id res chain seq x y z
N MET A 1 -10.29 15.74 -12.26
CA MET A 1 -11.47 15.71 -11.34
C MET A 1 -11.38 16.89 -10.39
N ALA A 2 -12.45 17.31 -9.71
CA ALA A 2 -12.29 18.30 -8.65
C ALA A 2 -11.64 17.61 -7.44
N SER A 3 -10.69 18.26 -6.74
CA SER A 3 -10.06 17.70 -5.52
C SER A 3 -11.06 17.23 -4.46
N ALA A 4 -12.28 17.78 -4.43
CA ALA A 4 -13.37 17.31 -3.59
C ALA A 4 -13.84 15.88 -3.93
N ASP A 5 -13.87 15.49 -5.21
CA ASP A 5 -14.19 14.13 -5.65
C ASP A 5 -13.10 13.16 -5.22
N MET A 6 -11.84 13.54 -5.44
CA MET A 6 -10.69 12.72 -5.07
C MET A 6 -10.63 12.49 -3.56
N LYS A 7 -10.95 13.52 -2.76
CA LYS A 7 -11.10 13.38 -1.31
C LYS A 7 -12.19 12.39 -0.92
N ARG A 8 -13.37 12.44 -1.55
CA ARG A 8 -14.47 11.49 -1.30
C ARG A 8 -14.07 10.06 -1.63
N HIS A 9 -13.35 9.85 -2.74
CA HIS A 9 -12.82 8.53 -3.09
C HIS A 9 -11.81 8.02 -2.08
N ALA A 10 -10.89 8.88 -1.64
CA ALA A 10 -9.92 8.55 -0.59
C ALA A 10 -10.61 8.18 0.73
N GLU A 11 -11.60 8.95 1.18
CA GLU A 11 -12.38 8.66 2.39
C GLU A 11 -13.13 7.32 2.28
N HIS A 12 -13.77 7.06 1.14
CA HIS A 12 -14.45 5.79 0.90
C HIS A 12 -13.47 4.61 0.94
N PHE A 13 -12.31 4.75 0.29
CA PHE A 13 -11.26 3.74 0.29
C PHE A 13 -10.77 3.45 1.71
N LEU A 14 -10.47 4.49 2.50
CA LEU A 14 -10.03 4.34 3.89
C LEU A 14 -11.10 3.65 4.76
N ARG A 15 -12.37 4.01 4.59
CA ARG A 15 -13.47 3.35 5.30
C ARG A 15 -13.47 1.84 5.04
N VAL A 16 -13.38 1.42 3.78
CA VAL A 16 -13.30 -0.01 3.43
C VAL A 16 -12.03 -0.65 3.98
N ALA A 17 -10.89 0.05 3.91
CA ALA A 17 -9.62 -0.46 4.43
C ALA A 17 -9.67 -0.72 5.94
N THR A 18 -10.37 0.11 6.73
CA THR A 18 -10.54 -0.12 8.18
C THR A 18 -11.37 -1.36 8.52
N GLU A 19 -12.15 -1.89 7.58
CA GLU A 19 -12.92 -3.12 7.78
C GLU A 19 -12.05 -4.39 7.61
N ILE A 20 -10.82 -4.25 7.08
CA ILE A 20 -9.89 -5.37 6.87
C ILE A 20 -9.14 -5.67 8.18
N PRO A 21 -9.23 -6.87 8.76
CA PRO A 21 -8.60 -7.21 10.03
C PRO A 21 -7.08 -7.02 10.05
N GLN A 22 -6.43 -7.22 8.90
CA GLN A 22 -5.00 -7.05 8.74
C GLN A 22 -4.58 -5.57 8.66
N CYS A 23 -5.50 -4.64 8.36
CA CYS A 23 -5.19 -3.22 8.29
C CYS A 23 -5.20 -2.61 9.70
N GLN A 24 -4.02 -2.54 10.32
CA GLN A 24 -3.91 -2.00 11.69
C GLN A 24 -4.06 -0.48 11.72
N ARG A 25 -3.56 0.20 10.69
CA ARG A 25 -3.68 1.66 10.54
C ARG A 25 -3.80 2.02 9.07
N CYS A 26 -4.56 3.06 8.78
CA CYS A 26 -4.61 3.65 7.46
C CYS A 26 -4.80 5.17 7.59
N GLY A 27 -4.48 5.89 6.53
CA GLY A 27 -4.71 7.32 6.51
C GLY A 27 -4.36 7.97 5.19
N LEU A 28 -4.72 9.25 5.11
CA LEU A 28 -4.44 10.08 3.96
C LEU A 28 -3.04 10.71 4.11
N ILE A 29 -2.23 10.65 3.05
CA ILE A 29 -0.95 11.36 2.97
C ILE A 29 -1.17 12.72 2.31
N ALA A 30 -1.78 12.74 1.12
CA ALA A 30 -2.02 13.94 0.34
C ALA A 30 -3.22 13.76 -0.61
N VAL A 31 -3.90 14.86 -0.93
CA VAL A 31 -4.95 14.93 -1.97
C VAL A 31 -4.63 16.11 -2.87
N GLY A 32 -4.50 15.84 -4.16
CA GLY A 32 -4.51 16.82 -5.24
C GLY A 32 -5.79 16.71 -6.06
N ASP A 33 -5.86 17.47 -7.16
CA ASP A 33 -7.04 17.50 -8.02
C ASP A 33 -7.28 16.18 -8.78
N ASP A 34 -6.18 15.51 -9.18
CA ASP A 34 -6.22 14.30 -10.00
C ASP A 34 -5.59 13.07 -9.33
N VAL A 35 -5.10 13.23 -8.08
CA VAL A 35 -4.43 12.14 -7.38
C VAL A 35 -4.65 12.22 -5.87
N ALA A 36 -4.91 11.08 -5.24
CA ALA A 36 -4.80 10.93 -3.78
C ALA A 36 -3.75 9.89 -3.43
N THR A 37 -2.92 10.22 -2.45
CA THR A 37 -1.94 9.32 -1.87
C THR A 37 -2.36 8.97 -0.46
N LEU A 38 -2.43 7.67 -0.17
CA LEU A 38 -2.82 7.11 1.11
C LEU A 38 -1.77 6.13 1.61
N PHE A 39 -1.91 5.74 2.86
CA PHE A 39 -1.15 4.64 3.42
C PHE A 39 -2.02 3.59 4.10
N LEU A 40 -1.51 2.37 4.11
CA LEU A 40 -1.99 1.23 4.87
C LEU A 40 -0.81 0.62 5.64
N ASP A 41 -1.00 0.36 6.92
CA ASP A 41 -0.08 -0.43 7.76
C ASP A 41 -0.74 -1.82 7.92
N LEU A 42 -0.21 -2.81 7.21
CA LEU A 42 -0.78 -4.15 7.11
C LEU A 42 -0.03 -5.14 8.00
N ALA A 43 -0.73 -5.80 8.92
CA ALA A 43 -0.21 -6.91 9.69
C ALA A 43 0.11 -8.10 8.78
N VAL A 44 1.33 -8.62 8.90
CA VAL A 44 1.80 -9.79 8.16
C VAL A 44 1.78 -11.00 9.08
N GLU A 45 1.07 -12.04 8.66
CA GLU A 45 1.09 -13.32 9.37
C GLU A 45 2.47 -13.96 9.28
N MET A 46 3.06 -14.24 10.44
CA MET A 46 4.35 -14.89 10.54
C MET A 46 4.48 -15.67 11.86
N PRO A 47 5.40 -16.64 11.95
CA PRO A 47 5.69 -17.35 13.19
C PRO A 47 5.99 -16.41 14.37
N THR A 48 5.48 -16.75 15.55
CA THR A 48 5.57 -15.93 16.78
C THR A 48 6.99 -15.49 17.12
N HIS A 49 7.99 -16.33 16.87
CA HIS A 49 9.38 -16.02 17.15
C HIS A 49 9.99 -14.99 16.19
N TRP A 50 9.47 -14.84 14.96
CA TRP A 50 9.85 -13.76 14.04
C TRP A 50 9.11 -12.47 14.38
N HIS A 51 7.83 -12.59 14.73
CA HIS A 51 7.05 -11.45 15.22
C HIS A 51 7.71 -10.81 16.45
N ALA A 52 8.14 -11.61 17.43
CA ALA A 52 8.85 -11.14 18.62
C ALA A 52 10.22 -10.52 18.31
N LYS A 53 10.87 -10.92 17.22
CA LYS A 53 12.13 -10.33 16.73
C LYS A 53 11.92 -9.05 15.93
N GLY A 54 10.69 -8.74 15.54
CA GLY A 54 10.38 -7.56 14.72
C GLY A 54 10.72 -7.69 13.24
N THR A 55 11.17 -8.86 12.78
CA THR A 55 11.48 -9.12 11.36
C THR A 55 11.55 -10.61 11.08
N ALA A 56 11.08 -11.01 9.91
CA ALA A 56 11.32 -12.33 9.34
C ALA A 56 12.74 -12.41 8.73
N PRO A 57 13.30 -13.62 8.51
CA PRO A 57 14.64 -13.80 7.92
C PRO A 57 14.80 -13.22 6.51
N ASN A 58 13.69 -13.09 5.78
CA ASN A 58 13.66 -12.46 4.46
C ASN A 58 13.61 -10.92 4.53
N GLY A 59 13.51 -10.32 5.72
CA GLY A 59 13.44 -8.87 5.92
C GLY A 59 12.04 -8.27 5.90
N VAL A 60 10.99 -9.10 5.88
CA VAL A 60 9.58 -8.67 6.02
C VAL A 60 9.29 -8.33 7.48
N LEU A 61 8.62 -7.21 7.70
CA LEU A 61 8.22 -6.73 9.02
C LEU A 61 6.87 -7.33 9.46
N PRO A 62 6.61 -7.43 10.78
CA PRO A 62 5.30 -7.83 11.31
C PRO A 62 4.16 -6.91 10.87
N VAL A 63 4.47 -5.65 10.58
CA VAL A 63 3.55 -4.67 10.03
C VAL A 63 4.26 -3.99 8.86
N GLU A 64 3.72 -4.15 7.66
CA GLU A 64 4.28 -3.59 6.43
C GLU A 64 3.50 -2.35 5.99
N ARG A 65 4.25 -1.28 5.72
CA ARG A 65 3.73 -0.03 5.19
C ARG A 65 3.55 -0.14 3.69
N VAL A 66 2.33 0.11 3.22
CA VAL A 66 1.97 0.16 1.80
C VAL A 66 1.43 1.55 1.50
N GLU A 67 1.95 2.16 0.44
CA GLU A 67 1.41 3.39 -0.12
C GLU A 67 0.43 3.07 -1.24
N VAL A 68 -0.69 3.78 -1.26
CA VAL A 68 -1.76 3.61 -2.24
C VAL A 68 -1.92 4.91 -3.01
N LEU A 69 -1.93 4.80 -4.33
CA LEU A 69 -2.18 5.90 -5.25
C LEU A 69 -3.55 5.71 -5.91
N LEU A 70 -4.47 6.63 -5.68
CA LEU A 70 -5.71 6.75 -6.45
C LEU A 70 -5.47 7.76 -7.56
N GLY A 71 -5.45 7.31 -8.81
CA GLY A 71 -5.35 8.19 -9.97
C GLY A 71 -6.70 8.77 -10.40
N ALA A 72 -6.68 9.71 -11.35
CA ALA A 72 -7.87 10.40 -11.85
C ALA A 72 -8.96 9.46 -12.41
N ASP A 73 -8.58 8.27 -12.88
CA ASP A 73 -9.52 7.29 -13.43
C ASP A 73 -10.17 6.40 -12.35
N TYR A 74 -9.81 6.55 -11.07
CA TYR A 74 -10.43 5.80 -9.98
C TYR A 74 -11.90 6.23 -9.82
N PRO A 75 -12.87 5.30 -9.67
CA PRO A 75 -12.72 3.87 -9.41
C PRO A 75 -12.73 2.96 -10.66
N TRP A 76 -12.79 3.53 -11.87
CA TRP A 76 -12.80 2.77 -13.13
C TRP A 76 -11.46 2.12 -13.44
N ARG A 77 -10.38 2.66 -12.88
CA ARG A 77 -9.05 2.06 -12.86
C ARG A 77 -8.66 1.68 -11.45
N CYS A 78 -8.04 0.51 -11.30
CA CYS A 78 -7.52 0.03 -10.03
C CYS A 78 -6.47 0.99 -9.45
N PRO A 79 -6.40 1.13 -8.12
CA PRO A 79 -5.36 1.90 -7.47
C PRO A 79 -3.99 1.22 -7.59
N THR A 80 -2.92 2.00 -7.52
CA THR A 80 -1.54 1.48 -7.53
C THR A 80 -1.04 1.32 -6.10
N PHE A 81 -0.45 0.16 -5.80
CA PHE A 81 0.13 -0.13 -4.49
C PHE A 81 1.65 -0.18 -4.57
N THR A 82 2.31 0.49 -3.63
CA THR A 82 3.78 0.49 -3.52
C THR A 82 4.19 0.05 -2.12
N LEU A 83 5.09 -0.92 -2.03
CA LEU A 83 5.64 -1.38 -0.75
C LEU A 83 6.66 -0.38 -0.20
N ARG A 84 6.89 -0.40 1.12
CA ARG A 84 7.85 0.51 1.77
C ARG A 84 9.22 0.55 1.09
N LYS A 85 9.90 1.68 1.23
CA LYS A 85 11.30 1.83 0.84
C LYS A 85 12.15 0.78 1.57
N GLY A 86 12.91 -0.01 0.82
CA GLY A 86 13.76 -1.08 1.37
C GLY A 86 13.01 -2.38 1.67
N PHE A 87 11.80 -2.58 1.14
CA PHE A 87 11.16 -3.89 1.14
C PHE A 87 12.03 -4.94 0.40
N PRO A 88 12.09 -6.19 0.87
CA PRO A 88 12.92 -7.22 0.26
C PRO A 88 12.60 -7.47 -1.22
N ARG A 89 13.60 -7.31 -2.10
CA ARG A 89 13.45 -7.47 -3.57
C ARG A 89 13.58 -8.91 -4.07
N ASN A 90 13.95 -9.83 -3.20
CA ASN A 90 14.00 -11.26 -3.47
C ASN A 90 12.61 -11.92 -3.43
N LEU A 91 11.55 -11.15 -3.20
CA LEU A 91 10.15 -11.60 -3.25
C LEU A 91 9.53 -11.19 -4.59
N HIS A 92 9.89 -11.92 -5.65
CA HIS A 92 9.51 -11.61 -7.04
C HIS A 92 8.00 -11.54 -7.29
N HIS A 93 7.19 -12.27 -6.52
CA HIS A 93 5.72 -12.25 -6.63
C HIS A 93 5.06 -11.05 -5.96
N LEU A 94 5.76 -10.35 -5.05
CA LEU A 94 5.25 -9.19 -4.33
C LEU A 94 5.80 -7.87 -4.87
N THR A 95 6.91 -7.93 -5.58
CA THR A 95 7.45 -6.77 -6.28
C THR A 95 6.68 -6.66 -7.58
N PRO A 96 5.78 -5.66 -7.77
CA PRO A 96 5.18 -5.44 -9.08
C PRO A 96 6.34 -5.28 -10.05
N GLY A 97 6.40 -6.15 -11.06
CA GLY A 97 7.45 -6.11 -12.08
C GLY A 97 7.51 -4.69 -12.58
N SER A 98 8.68 -4.05 -12.48
CA SER A 98 8.85 -2.74 -13.07
C SER A 98 8.47 -2.88 -14.54
N GLU A 99 7.45 -2.15 -15.00
CA GLU A 99 7.13 -2.03 -16.44
C GLU A 99 8.32 -1.45 -17.23
N ASN A 100 9.41 -1.06 -16.55
CA ASN A 100 10.68 -0.63 -17.11
C ASN A 100 11.85 -1.62 -16.88
N VAL A 101 11.63 -2.94 -17.06
CA VAL A 101 12.77 -3.81 -17.40
C VAL A 101 13.04 -3.63 -18.90
N CYS A 102 13.85 -2.63 -19.24
CA CYS A 102 14.48 -2.59 -20.56
C CYS A 102 15.54 -3.69 -20.57
N PRO A 103 15.45 -4.72 -21.43
CA PRO A 103 16.55 -5.66 -21.57
C PRO A 103 17.75 -4.93 -22.18
N THR A 104 18.84 -4.83 -21.42
CA THR A 104 20.17 -4.48 -21.94
C THR A 104 20.77 -5.66 -22.68
#